data_AF-A0A2K6GXS9-F1
#
_entry.id   AF-A0A2K6GXS9-F1
#
_cell.length_a   1.000
_cell.length_b   1.000
_cell.length_c   1.000
_cell.angle_alpha   90.00
_cell.angle_beta   90.00
_cell.angle_gamma   90.00
#
_symmetry.space_group_name_H-M   'P 1'
#
loop_
_entity.id
_entity.type
_entity.pdbx_description
1 polymer ?
#
loop_
_entity_poly.entity_id
_entity_poly.type
_entity_poly.pdbx_seq_one_letter_code
_entity_poly.pdbx_strand_id
1 'polypeptide(L)' 'MDVCEARFFHLAFEEDFRRVKGHFGPINSVAFHPGGKRYSSGGEDGYHHICFFDSQYFEFEFEV' A
#
# COMPACT_ATOMS: atom_id res chain seq x y z
N MET A 1 10.95 18.02 2.37
CA MET A 1 10.53 16.82 3.10
C MET A 1 9.58 16.11 2.16
N ASP A 2 10.01 14.99 1.60
CA ASP A 2 9.30 14.33 0.50
C ASP A 2 8.19 13.44 1.06
N VAL A 3 7.05 13.44 0.36
CA VAL A 3 5.95 12.52 0.66
C VAL A 3 6.31 11.16 0.08
N CYS A 4 6.42 10.15 0.93
CA CYS A 4 6.59 8.78 0.50
C CYS A 4 5.24 8.08 0.31
N GLU A 5 5.24 7.11 -0.60
CA GLU A 5 4.05 6.35 -0.97
C GLU A 5 4.31 4.84 -0.88
N ALA A 6 3.32 4.09 -0.41
CA ALA A 6 3.30 2.65 -0.53
C ALA A 6 2.81 2.28 -1.94
N ARG A 7 3.59 1.50 -2.68
CA ARG A 7 3.27 1.04 -4.05
C ARG A 7 2.84 -0.41 -4.04
N PHE A 8 1.75 -0.70 -4.73
CA PHE A 8 1.21 -2.04 -4.93
C PHE A 8 1.52 -2.51 -6.34
N PHE A 9 2.06 -3.71 -6.45
CA PHE A 9 2.47 -4.33 -7.71
C PHE A 9 1.68 -5.60 -7.97
N HIS A 10 1.31 -5.81 -9.22
CA HIS A 10 0.77 -7.08 -9.65
C HIS A 10 1.91 -8.10 -9.72
N LEU A 11 1.80 -9.19 -8.96
CA LEU A 11 2.91 -10.12 -8.79
C LEU A 11 3.34 -10.80 -10.10
N ALA A 12 2.39 -11.09 -11.00
CA ALA A 12 2.69 -11.80 -12.25
C ALA A 12 3.16 -10.88 -13.39
N PHE A 13 2.76 -9.61 -13.37
CA PHE A 13 3.07 -8.65 -14.45
C PHE A 13 4.15 -7.66 -14.05
N GLU A 14 4.50 -7.59 -12.76
CA GLU A 14 5.48 -6.66 -12.18
C GLU A 14 5.13 -5.18 -12.40
N GLU A 15 3.87 -4.88 -12.68
CA GLU A 15 3.37 -3.53 -12.91
C GLU A 15 2.74 -2.92 -11.66
N ASP A 16 2.96 -1.62 -11.43
CA ASP A 16 2.28 -0.92 -10.34
C ASP A 16 0.84 -0.56 -10.72
N PHE A 17 -0.11 -0.97 -9.89
CA PHE A 17 -1.53 -0.72 -10.10
C PHE A 17 -2.16 0.17 -9.03
N ARG A 18 -1.48 0.41 -7.90
CA ARG A 18 -1.98 1.31 -6.85
C ARG A 18 -0.87 1.99 -6.06
N ARG A 19 -1.14 3.21 -5.61
CA ARG A 19 -0.23 4.03 -4.79
C ARG A 19 -1.01 4.67 -3.65
N VAL A 20 -0.49 4.53 -2.43
CA VAL A 20 -1.08 5.12 -1.23
C VAL A 20 -0.09 6.10 -0.64
N LYS A 21 -0.42 7.40 -0.78
CA LYS A 21 0.36 8.50 -0.20
C LYS A 21 -0.02 8.71 1.26
N GLY A 22 0.92 9.23 2.05
CA GLY A 22 0.58 9.72 3.39
C GLY A 22 1.75 9.90 4.33
N HIS A 23 2.86 9.18 4.13
CA HIS A 23 4.00 9.31 5.02
C HIS A 23 4.84 10.54 4.68
N PHE A 24 5.21 11.30 5.70
CA PHE A 24 6.12 12.46 5.61
C PHE A 24 7.56 12.05 5.91
N GLY A 25 8.05 11.08 5.15
CA GLY A 25 9.36 10.48 5.32
C GLY A 25 9.36 9.02 4.85
N PRO A 26 10.54 8.37 4.78
CA PRO A 26 10.68 6.99 4.34
C PRO A 26 9.76 6.02 5.10
N ILE A 27 9.24 5.03 4.36
CA ILE A 27 8.48 3.91 4.93
C ILE A 27 9.49 2.81 5.27
N ASN A 28 9.60 2.48 6.55
CA ASN A 28 10.60 1.52 7.05
C ASN A 28 10.01 0.13 7.32
N SER A 29 8.69 0.00 7.37
CA SER A 29 8.03 -1.28 7.61
C SER A 29 6.64 -1.31 6.99
N VAL A 30 6.26 -2.49 6.50
CA VAL A 30 4.92 -2.81 6.00
C VAL A 30 4.49 -4.18 6.52
N ALA A 31 3.21 -4.32 6.86
CA ALA A 31 2.65 -5.60 7.31
C ALA A 31 1.22 -5.78 6.79
N PHE A 32 0.93 -6.94 6.23
CA PHE A 32 -0.42 -7.32 5.82
C PHE A 32 -1.12 -8.08 6.94
N HIS A 33 -2.38 -7.76 7.18
CA HIS A 33 -3.21 -8.56 8.06
C HIS A 33 -3.49 -9.93 7.40
N PRO A 34 -3.44 -11.05 8.13
CA PRO A 34 -3.59 -12.40 7.54
C PRO A 34 -4.94 -12.62 6.85
N GLY A 35 -5.97 -11.89 7.28
CA GLY A 35 -7.28 -11.87 6.61
C GLY A 35 -7.34 -11.09 5.29
N GLY A 36 -6.25 -10.51 4.80
CA GLY A 36 -6.15 -9.91 3.45
C GLY A 36 -6.92 -8.60 3.22
N LYS A 37 -7.66 -8.09 4.20
CA LYS A 37 -8.53 -6.89 4.03
C LYS A 37 -7.90 -5.55 4.38
N ARG A 38 -6.68 -5.56 4.89
CA ARG A 38 -5.98 -4.37 5.37
C ARG A 38 -4.49 -4.61 5.49
N TYR A 39 -3.74 -3.52 5.50
CA TYR A 39 -2.31 -3.51 5.79
C TYR A 39 -1.96 -2.33 6.69
N SER A 40 -0.77 -2.34 7.26
CA SER A 40 -0.17 -1.20 7.93
C SER A 40 1.18 -0.83 7.33
N SER A 41 1.53 0.45 7.40
CA SER A 41 2.85 0.99 7.07
C SER A 41 3.36 1.88 8.21
N GLY A 42 4.65 1.81 8.52
CA GLY A 42 5.31 2.64 9.51
C GLY A 42 6.37 3.52 8.87
N GLY A 43 6.32 4.83 9.13
CA GLY A 43 7.24 5.82 8.57
C GLY A 43 8.19 6.43 9.60
N GLU A 44 9.26 7.07 9.10
CA GLU A 44 10.16 7.89 9.92
C GLU A 44 9.51 9.19 10.43
N ASP A 45 8.33 9.51 9.91
CA ASP A 45 7.46 10.58 10.42
C ASP A 45 6.88 10.27 11.82
N GLY A 46 7.12 9.07 12.34
CA GLY A 46 6.64 8.64 13.66
C GLY A 46 5.19 8.14 13.64
N TYR A 47 4.59 7.98 12.48
CA TYR A 47 3.22 7.49 12.33
C TYR A 47 3.17 6.06 11.79
N HIS A 48 2.14 5.35 12.25
CA HIS A 48 1.69 4.10 11.65
C HIS A 48 0.36 4.35 10.93
N HIS A 49 0.32 4.07 9.63
CA HIS A 49 -0.90 4.15 8.85
C HIS A 49 -1.54 2.77 8.79
N ILE A 50 -2.85 2.71 9.05
CA ILE A 50 -3.66 1.49 8.89
C ILE A 50 -4.62 1.75 7.73
N CYS A 51 -4.54 0.93 6.71
CA CYS A 51 -5.30 1.10 5.48
C CYS A 51 -6.23 -0.08 5.29
N PHE A 52 -7.51 0.21 5.07
CA PHE A 52 -8.55 -0.76 4.73
C PHE A 52 -8.77 -0.77 3.22
N PHE A 53 -8.80 -1.95 2.63
CA PHE A 53 -9.08 -2.07 1.19
C PHE A 53 -10.57 -1.90 0.91
N ASP A 54 -10.87 -1.10 -0.10
CA ASP A 54 -12.22 -0.94 -0.66
C ASP A 54 -12.55 -2.08 -1.63
N SER A 55 -13.81 -2.16 -2.08
CA SER A 55 -14.23 -3.19 -3.05
C SER A 55 -13.42 -3.10 -4.35
N GLN A 56 -13.07 -1.89 -4.77
CA GLN A 56 -12.26 -1.63 -5.97
C GLN A 56 -10.90 -2.34 -5.94
N TYR A 57 -10.29 -2.56 -4.76
CA TYR A 57 -9.06 -3.34 -4.66
C TYR A 57 -9.25 -4.81 -5.05
N PHE A 58 -10.39 -5.39 -4.67
CA PHE A 58 -10.68 -6.82 -4.87
C PHE A 58 -11.31 -7.11 -6.23
N GLU A 59 -11.98 -6.13 -6.80
CA GLU A 59 -12.65 -6.19 -8.10
C GLU A 59 -11.72 -5.79 -9.26
N PHE A 60 -10.47 -5.47 -8.96
CA PHE A 60 -9.50 -5.05 -9.96
C PHE A 60 -9.06 -6.23 -10.84
N GLU A 61 -9.31 -6.11 -12.14
CA GLU A 61 -8.89 -7.06 -13.18
C GLU A 61 -7.96 -6.35 -14.16
N PHE A 62 -6.86 -7.01 -14.53
CA PHE A 62 -6.04 -6.57 -15.65
C PHE A 62 -6.72 -6.99 -16.95
N GLU A 63 -6.82 -6.06 -17.90
CA GLU A 63 -7.15 -6.39 -19.28
C GLU A 63 -5.90 -7.06 -19.91
N VAL A 64 -6.05 -8.31 -20.34
CA VAL A 64 -4.98 -9.16 -20.90
C VAL A 64 -5.11 -9.23 -22.42
#